data_AF-A0A8J5BJU3-F1
#
_entry.id   AF-A0A8J5BJU3-F1
#
_cell.length_a   1.000
_cell.length_b   1.000
_cell.length_c   1.000
_cell.angle_alpha   90.00
_cell.angle_beta   90.00
_cell.angle_gamma   90.00
#
_symmetry.space_group_name_H-M   'P 1'
#
loop_
_entity.id
_entity.type
_entity.pdbx_description
1 polymer ?
#
loop_
_entity_poly.entity_id
_entity_poly.type
_entity_poly.pdbx_seq_one_letter_code
_entity_poly.pdbx_strand_id
1 'polypeptide(L)'
;MSATPLALTDLKGHLPLVARGKVRDLYAVNDNQLLFVATDRISAYDVIMTNGIPEKGKILTSISKFWFQLLAKEIKNHVAESENSQILAALPKAVQDDPELVEMLKDRCLLVNKYKIVPIEAIVRGYITGSAWSEYKKSGTVHGMSVESGLQESQKLPQAIYTPSTKAEQGEHDENISVAKAAEIIGDKNLADEIEKLSVQLYTKAAEYADKHGIIIADTKFEFGVDETGKLVLVDEVLTPDSSRFWNAKTYEVGKPQDSYDKQYLRNWLTNSGLKGQEGVAMTPEVVIKTREKYIEAYESITGCKWCTQ
;
A
#
# COMPACT_ATOMS: atom_id res chain seq x y z
N MET A 1 20.98 -18.50 -4.11
CA MET A 1 21.57 -17.14 -4.16
C MET A 1 20.40 -16.16 -4.05
N SER A 2 20.46 -15.14 -3.18
CA SER A 2 19.36 -14.18 -3.10
C SER A 2 19.29 -13.37 -4.39
N ALA A 3 18.12 -13.30 -5.04
CA ALA A 3 17.92 -12.49 -6.22
C ALA A 3 18.33 -11.02 -5.98
N THR A 4 18.93 -10.38 -6.98
CA THR A 4 19.26 -8.96 -6.93
C THR A 4 17.96 -8.14 -6.91
N PRO A 5 17.78 -7.17 -5.98
CA PRO A 5 16.60 -6.32 -5.96
C PRO A 5 16.46 -5.51 -7.26
N LEU A 6 15.26 -5.51 -7.85
CA LEU A 6 14.92 -4.63 -8.96
C LEU A 6 14.60 -3.22 -8.44
N ALA A 7 15.59 -2.33 -8.40
CA ALA A 7 15.40 -0.96 -7.92
C ALA A 7 14.88 0.01 -9.01
N LEU A 8 15.22 -0.23 -10.27
CA LEU A 8 14.87 0.63 -11.41
C LEU A 8 14.41 -0.23 -12.57
N THR A 9 13.30 0.14 -13.21
CA THR A 9 12.89 -0.45 -14.47
C THR A 9 13.38 0.41 -15.63
N ASP A 10 13.98 -0.25 -16.63
CA ASP A 10 14.35 0.35 -17.90
C ASP A 10 13.78 -0.51 -19.03
N LEU A 11 12.71 -0.02 -19.65
CA LEU A 11 12.04 -0.70 -20.77
C LEU A 11 12.62 -0.27 -22.12
N LYS A 12 13.84 0.29 -22.14
CA LYS A 12 14.61 0.65 -23.35
C LYS A 12 13.82 1.57 -24.31
N GLY A 13 12.94 2.39 -23.75
CA GLY A 13 12.06 3.30 -24.51
C GLY A 13 10.89 2.61 -25.23
N HIS A 14 10.65 1.31 -25.04
CA HIS A 14 9.54 0.59 -25.67
C HIS A 14 8.16 0.98 -25.13
N LEU A 15 8.11 1.54 -23.92
CA LEU A 15 6.90 2.15 -23.35
C LEU A 15 7.25 3.52 -22.75
N PRO A 16 6.37 4.55 -22.93
CA PRO A 16 6.56 5.84 -22.28
C PRO A 16 6.46 5.72 -20.76
N LEU A 17 7.49 6.17 -20.04
CA LEU A 17 7.45 6.31 -18.60
C LEU A 17 6.54 7.49 -18.22
N VAL A 18 5.54 7.23 -17.38
CA VAL A 18 4.58 8.24 -16.90
C VAL A 18 5.03 8.82 -15.57
N ALA A 19 5.39 7.97 -14.61
CA ALA A 19 5.81 8.40 -13.28
C ALA A 19 6.67 7.33 -12.60
N ARG A 20 7.51 7.77 -11.65
CA ARG A 20 8.15 6.90 -10.66
C ARG A 20 7.78 7.36 -9.27
N GLY A 21 6.95 6.56 -8.60
CA GLY A 21 6.68 6.73 -7.18
C GLY A 21 7.78 6.13 -6.32
N LYS A 22 7.57 6.15 -5.00
CA LYS A 22 8.53 5.58 -4.03
C LYS A 22 8.86 4.11 -4.32
N VAL A 23 7.86 3.33 -4.73
CA VAL A 23 8.00 1.87 -4.91
C VAL A 23 7.49 1.33 -6.26
N ARG A 24 6.89 2.18 -7.09
CA ARG A 24 6.26 1.77 -8.36
C ARG A 24 6.72 2.65 -9.51
N ASP A 25 6.91 2.02 -10.67
CA ASP A 25 7.15 2.68 -11.95
C ASP A 25 5.91 2.48 -12.82
N LEU A 26 5.41 3.55 -13.44
CA LEU A 26 4.20 3.56 -14.25
C LEU A 26 4.56 3.82 -15.71
N TYR A 27 4.11 2.94 -16.60
CA TYR A 27 4.31 3.09 -18.05
C TYR A 27 2.98 3.19 -18.78
N ALA A 28 2.88 4.04 -19.79
CA ALA A 28 1.70 4.10 -20.65
C ALA A 28 1.71 2.94 -21.64
N VAL A 29 0.67 2.11 -21.62
CA VAL A 29 0.48 1.04 -22.63
C VAL A 29 -0.32 1.57 -23.81
N ASN A 30 -1.34 2.37 -23.53
CA ASN A 30 -2.11 3.14 -24.50
C ASN A 30 -2.76 4.36 -23.81
N ASP A 31 -3.68 5.04 -24.50
CA ASP A 31 -4.35 6.23 -23.97
C ASP A 31 -5.10 5.96 -22.66
N ASN A 32 -5.65 4.76 -22.49
CA ASN A 32 -6.53 4.40 -21.38
C ASN A 32 -5.91 3.40 -20.39
N GLN A 33 -4.71 2.87 -20.64
CA GLN A 33 -4.10 1.84 -19.81
C GLN A 33 -2.67 2.16 -19.39
N LEU A 34 -2.34 1.74 -18.17
CA LEU A 34 -1.01 1.82 -17.57
C LEU A 34 -0.51 0.43 -17.23
N LEU A 35 0.78 0.20 -17.40
CA LEU A 35 1.49 -0.88 -16.78
C LEU A 35 2.00 -0.40 -15.42
N PHE A 36 1.44 -0.94 -14.35
CA PHE A 36 1.89 -0.75 -12.98
C PHE A 36 2.99 -1.76 -12.68
N VAL A 37 4.23 -1.29 -12.45
CA VAL A 37 5.35 -2.17 -12.10
C VAL A 37 5.78 -1.92 -10.65
N ALA A 38 5.58 -2.91 -9.78
CA ALA A 38 6.05 -2.87 -8.41
C ALA A 38 7.53 -3.22 -8.34
N THR A 39 8.35 -2.26 -7.92
CA THR A 39 9.79 -2.44 -7.76
C THR A 39 10.12 -3.02 -6.39
N ASP A 40 11.38 -3.41 -6.22
CA ASP A 40 11.92 -3.89 -4.94
C ASP A 40 12.42 -2.73 -4.06
N ARG A 41 12.17 -1.47 -4.47
CA ARG A 41 12.45 -0.30 -3.63
C ARG A 41 11.63 -0.34 -2.34
N ILE A 42 12.22 0.18 -1.28
CA ILE A 42 11.56 0.37 0.01
C ILE A 42 11.86 1.77 0.52
N SER A 43 10.86 2.38 1.15
CA SER A 43 10.98 3.69 1.78
C SER A 43 10.56 3.63 3.23
N ALA A 44 11.16 4.49 4.06
CA ALA A 44 10.77 4.73 5.43
C ALA A 44 11.02 6.20 5.78
N TYR A 45 10.11 6.82 6.53
CA TYR A 45 10.16 8.26 6.84
C TYR A 45 10.29 9.12 5.57
N ASP A 46 9.52 8.76 4.54
CA ASP A 46 9.50 9.40 3.21
C ASP A 46 10.79 9.35 2.38
N VAL A 47 11.85 8.70 2.90
CA VAL A 47 13.12 8.50 2.19
C VAL A 47 13.23 7.08 1.64
N ILE A 48 13.68 6.96 0.38
CA ILE A 48 13.92 5.67 -0.28
C ILE A 48 15.32 5.17 0.08
N MET A 49 15.45 3.89 0.42
CA MET A 49 16.75 3.26 0.68
C MET A 49 17.53 3.05 -0.63
N THR A 50 18.86 3.10 -0.57
CA THR A 50 19.72 2.95 -1.77
C THR A 50 19.72 1.53 -2.33
N ASN A 51 19.50 0.53 -1.48
CA ASN A 51 19.27 -0.85 -1.88
C ASN A 51 17.79 -1.26 -1.68
N GLY A 52 17.38 -2.34 -2.33
CA GLY A 52 16.01 -2.86 -2.28
C GLY A 52 15.85 -4.13 -1.46
N ILE A 53 14.59 -4.58 -1.34
CA ILE A 53 14.21 -5.86 -0.74
C ILE A 53 13.88 -6.84 -1.87
N PRO A 54 14.70 -7.88 -2.11
CA PRO A 54 14.48 -8.81 -3.21
C PRO A 54 13.06 -9.36 -3.25
N GLU A 55 12.45 -9.33 -4.44
CA GLU A 55 11.10 -9.83 -4.70
C GLU A 55 9.95 -9.09 -4.00
N LYS A 56 10.22 -8.04 -3.23
CA LYS A 56 9.18 -7.24 -2.56
C LYS A 56 8.10 -6.80 -3.57
N GLY A 57 8.50 -6.35 -4.75
CA GLY A 57 7.55 -5.96 -5.80
C GLY A 57 6.60 -7.10 -6.17
N LYS A 58 7.13 -8.31 -6.38
CA LYS A 58 6.33 -9.51 -6.69
C LYS A 58 5.35 -9.82 -5.56
N ILE A 59 5.84 -9.82 -4.31
CA ILE A 59 5.02 -10.09 -3.11
C ILE A 59 3.85 -9.10 -2.99
N LEU A 60 4.13 -7.80 -3.10
CA LEU A 60 3.11 -6.75 -2.99
C LEU A 60 2.07 -6.83 -4.11
N THR A 61 2.51 -7.11 -5.33
CA THR A 61 1.62 -7.34 -6.46
C THR A 61 0.71 -8.54 -6.20
N SER A 62 1.23 -9.66 -5.71
CA SER A 62 0.41 -10.83 -5.39
C SER A 62 -0.60 -10.57 -4.26
N ILE A 63 -0.22 -9.84 -3.21
CA ILE A 63 -1.13 -9.42 -2.14
C ILE A 63 -2.25 -8.53 -2.71
N SER A 64 -1.90 -7.54 -3.54
CA SER A 64 -2.91 -6.66 -4.15
C SER A 64 -3.88 -7.43 -5.04
N LYS A 65 -3.39 -8.37 -5.87
CA LYS A 65 -4.24 -9.26 -6.70
C LYS A 65 -5.26 -10.02 -5.84
N PHE A 66 -4.78 -10.61 -4.74
CA PHE A 66 -5.64 -11.32 -3.80
C PHE A 66 -6.76 -10.43 -3.26
N TRP A 67 -6.43 -9.22 -2.80
CA TRP A 67 -7.44 -8.31 -2.24
C TRP A 67 -8.41 -7.76 -3.28
N PHE A 68 -7.94 -7.44 -4.50
CA PHE A 68 -8.83 -7.05 -5.59
C PHE A 68 -9.85 -8.15 -5.89
N GLN A 69 -9.43 -9.41 -5.90
CA GLN A 69 -10.34 -10.54 -6.09
C GLN A 69 -11.34 -10.69 -4.94
N LEU A 70 -10.88 -10.61 -3.68
CA LEU A 70 -11.73 -10.74 -2.50
C LEU A 70 -12.77 -9.62 -2.39
N LEU A 71 -12.40 -8.40 -2.79
CA LEU A 71 -13.22 -7.20 -2.71
C LEU A 71 -14.02 -6.91 -4.00
N ALA A 72 -13.88 -7.72 -5.05
CA ALA A 72 -14.50 -7.48 -6.36
C ALA A 72 -16.04 -7.35 -6.34
N LYS A 73 -16.70 -7.93 -5.32
CA LYS A 73 -18.16 -7.81 -5.14
C LYS A 73 -18.59 -6.48 -4.49
N GLU A 74 -17.69 -5.82 -3.78
CA GLU A 74 -17.98 -4.59 -3.05
C GLU A 74 -17.72 -3.36 -3.93
N ILE A 75 -16.70 -3.41 -4.79
CA ILE A 75 -16.29 -2.27 -5.60
C ILE A 75 -15.61 -2.70 -6.90
N LYS A 76 -15.84 -1.93 -7.97
CA LYS A 76 -15.04 -2.00 -9.19
C LYS A 76 -13.60 -1.58 -8.88
N ASN A 77 -12.63 -2.24 -9.47
CA ASN A 77 -11.22 -1.86 -9.35
C ASN A 77 -10.60 -1.59 -10.72
N HIS A 78 -9.40 -1.02 -10.70
CA HIS A 78 -8.72 -0.59 -11.92
C HIS A 78 -8.00 -1.69 -12.69
N VAL A 79 -7.91 -2.92 -12.17
CA VAL A 79 -7.15 -4.00 -12.80
C VAL A 79 -7.88 -4.46 -14.06
N ALA A 80 -7.25 -4.25 -15.21
CA ALA A 80 -7.71 -4.76 -16.49
C ALA A 80 -7.19 -6.19 -16.73
N GLU A 81 -5.94 -6.46 -16.33
CA GLU A 81 -5.34 -7.78 -16.42
C GLU A 81 -4.26 -7.96 -15.34
N SER A 82 -4.18 -9.17 -14.80
CA SER A 82 -3.27 -9.56 -13.73
C SER A 82 -2.46 -10.83 -14.04
N GLU A 83 -2.81 -11.57 -15.09
CA GLU A 83 -2.09 -12.76 -15.54
C GLU A 83 -0.89 -12.39 -16.41
N ASN A 84 0.31 -12.87 -16.07
CA ASN A 84 1.56 -12.48 -16.73
C ASN A 84 1.52 -12.65 -18.25
N SER A 85 0.96 -13.76 -18.74
CA SER A 85 0.89 -14.05 -20.17
C SER A 85 -0.01 -13.07 -20.91
N GLN A 86 -1.11 -12.65 -20.30
CA GLN A 86 -2.06 -11.71 -20.87
C GLN A 86 -1.55 -10.26 -20.78
N ILE A 87 -0.90 -9.89 -19.66
CA ILE A 87 -0.18 -8.61 -19.54
C ILE A 87 0.86 -8.53 -20.66
N LEU A 88 1.70 -9.56 -20.81
CA LEU A 88 2.76 -9.57 -21.81
C LEU A 88 2.22 -9.47 -23.24
N ALA A 89 1.12 -10.18 -23.54
CA ALA A 89 0.46 -10.12 -24.84
C ALA A 89 -0.05 -8.71 -25.19
N ALA A 90 -0.38 -7.89 -24.19
CA ALA A 90 -0.79 -6.49 -24.37
C ALA A 90 0.40 -5.51 -24.56
N LEU A 91 1.65 -5.94 -24.33
CA LEU A 91 2.83 -5.10 -24.47
C LEU A 91 3.39 -5.12 -25.90
N PRO A 92 4.18 -4.12 -26.33
CA PRO A 92 4.82 -4.11 -27.63
C PRO A 92 5.68 -5.36 -27.89
N LYS A 93 5.73 -5.82 -29.14
CA LYS A 93 6.47 -7.03 -29.53
C LYS A 93 7.95 -6.99 -29.13
N ALA A 94 8.57 -5.79 -29.17
CA ALA A 94 9.94 -5.58 -28.71
C ALA A 94 10.16 -5.90 -27.21
N VAL A 95 9.15 -5.70 -26.36
CA VAL A 95 9.19 -6.11 -24.95
C VAL A 95 8.99 -7.63 -24.83
N GLN A 96 8.07 -8.19 -25.62
CA GLN A 96 7.77 -9.63 -25.59
C GLN A 96 8.95 -10.50 -26.04
N ASP A 97 9.73 -10.00 -27.00
CA ASP A 97 10.85 -10.73 -27.60
C ASP A 97 12.18 -10.51 -26.86
N ASP A 98 12.22 -9.67 -25.82
CA ASP A 98 13.39 -9.41 -24.97
C ASP A 98 13.28 -10.20 -23.64
N PRO A 99 14.04 -11.31 -23.46
CA PRO A 99 13.96 -12.14 -22.26
C PRO A 99 14.31 -11.40 -20.96
N GLU A 100 15.17 -10.38 -21.03
CA GLU A 100 15.55 -9.59 -19.85
C GLU A 100 14.39 -8.72 -19.39
N LEU A 101 13.66 -8.11 -20.33
CA LEU A 101 12.48 -7.30 -20.02
C LEU A 101 11.33 -8.18 -19.54
N VAL A 102 11.12 -9.35 -20.16
CA VAL A 102 10.11 -10.32 -19.72
C VAL A 102 10.37 -10.74 -18.27
N GLU A 103 11.60 -11.15 -17.94
CA GLU A 103 11.93 -11.58 -16.58
C GLU A 103 11.87 -10.42 -15.57
N MET A 104 12.28 -9.21 -15.98
CA MET A 104 12.16 -8.01 -15.14
C MET A 104 10.70 -7.76 -14.74
N LEU A 105 9.75 -7.90 -15.66
CA LEU A 105 8.33 -7.57 -15.45
C LEU A 105 7.53 -8.70 -14.78
N LYS A 106 7.99 -9.94 -14.88
CA LYS A 106 7.28 -11.14 -14.41
C LYS A 106 6.88 -11.05 -12.92
N ASP A 107 5.62 -11.39 -12.64
CA ASP A 107 5.01 -11.48 -11.30
C ASP A 107 4.89 -10.17 -10.50
N ARG A 108 5.38 -9.04 -11.02
CA ARG A 108 5.37 -7.73 -10.35
C ARG A 108 4.58 -6.66 -11.09
N CYS A 109 3.80 -7.06 -12.08
CA CYS A 109 3.01 -6.16 -12.92
C CYS A 109 1.51 -6.31 -12.75
N LEU A 110 0.80 -5.21 -12.96
CA LEU A 110 -0.63 -5.15 -13.25
C LEU A 110 -0.85 -4.27 -14.49
N LEU A 111 -1.70 -4.71 -15.41
CA LEU A 111 -2.25 -3.82 -16.44
C LEU A 111 -3.53 -3.19 -15.87
N VAL A 112 -3.56 -1.86 -15.80
CA VAL A 112 -4.65 -1.14 -15.15
C VAL A 112 -5.26 -0.10 -16.07
N ASN A 113 -6.56 0.15 -15.92
CA ASN A 113 -7.24 1.25 -16.59
C ASN A 113 -6.94 2.57 -15.87
N LYS A 114 -6.75 3.64 -16.64
CA LYS A 114 -6.58 5.01 -16.14
C LYS A 114 -7.92 5.55 -15.68
N TYR A 115 -7.93 6.18 -14.51
CA TYR A 115 -9.08 6.89 -13.96
C TYR A 115 -8.66 8.27 -13.48
N LYS A 116 -9.64 9.18 -13.39
CA LYS A 116 -9.44 10.44 -12.70
C LYS A 116 -9.34 10.15 -11.20
N ILE A 117 -8.16 10.39 -10.62
CA ILE A 117 -7.88 10.10 -9.21
C ILE A 117 -8.54 11.16 -8.32
N VAL A 118 -9.15 10.71 -7.22
CA VAL A 118 -9.64 11.58 -6.15
C VAL A 118 -8.44 11.99 -5.29
N PRO A 119 -8.17 13.30 -5.06
CA PRO A 119 -6.91 13.78 -4.47
C PRO A 119 -6.90 13.69 -2.93
N ILE A 120 -7.30 12.53 -2.40
CA ILE A 120 -7.36 12.24 -0.97
C ILE A 120 -6.79 10.84 -0.73
N GLU A 121 -6.04 10.71 0.35
CA GLU A 121 -5.66 9.42 0.90
C GLU A 121 -6.73 8.95 1.88
N ALA A 122 -7.46 7.90 1.49
CA ALA A 122 -8.61 7.41 2.23
C ALA A 122 -8.18 6.40 3.29
N ILE A 123 -7.70 6.91 4.42
CA ILE A 123 -7.18 6.08 5.52
C ILE A 123 -8.32 5.65 6.43
N VAL A 124 -8.34 4.37 6.79
CA VAL A 124 -9.26 3.81 7.79
C VAL A 124 -8.47 3.14 8.90
N ARG A 125 -8.90 3.36 10.15
CA ARG A 125 -8.25 2.83 11.35
C ARG A 125 -9.26 2.03 12.16
N GLY A 126 -8.95 0.77 12.46
CA GLY A 126 -9.68 0.01 13.47
C GLY A 126 -8.95 -0.10 14.80
N TYR A 127 -7.69 0.35 14.85
CA TYR A 127 -6.88 0.38 16.07
C TYR A 127 -6.19 1.74 16.20
N ILE A 128 -6.04 2.23 17.43
CA ILE A 128 -5.38 3.51 17.67
C ILE A 128 -3.86 3.35 17.75
N THR A 129 -3.15 3.82 16.72
CA THR A 129 -1.68 3.73 16.63
C THR A 129 -1.11 4.88 15.79
N GLY A 130 0.21 4.96 15.67
CA GLY A 130 0.89 5.91 14.78
C GLY A 130 0.50 7.37 15.02
N SER A 131 0.13 8.10 13.95
CA SER A 131 -0.27 9.50 14.03
C SER A 131 -1.54 9.70 14.85
N ALA A 132 -2.51 8.79 14.77
CA ALA A 132 -3.74 8.85 15.56
C ALA A 132 -3.46 8.73 17.06
N TRP A 133 -2.58 7.81 17.47
CA TRP A 133 -2.14 7.71 18.87
C TRP A 133 -1.36 8.94 19.33
N SER A 134 -0.55 9.51 18.45
CA SER A 134 0.24 10.71 18.76
C SER A 134 -0.66 11.93 19.00
N GLU A 135 -1.70 12.13 18.17
CA GLU A 135 -2.70 13.18 18.38
C GLU A 135 -3.53 12.92 19.64
N TYR A 136 -4.02 11.69 19.83
CA TYR A 136 -4.84 11.34 20.98
C TYR A 136 -4.15 11.62 22.32
N LYS A 137 -2.86 11.28 22.44
CA LYS A 137 -2.08 11.62 23.64
C LYS A 137 -1.96 13.12 23.89
N LYS A 138 -2.02 13.94 22.83
CA LYS A 138 -1.85 15.39 22.91
C LYS A 138 -3.17 16.11 23.22
N SER A 139 -4.26 15.70 22.58
CA SER A 139 -5.54 16.44 22.59
C SER A 139 -6.78 15.58 22.81
N GLY A 140 -6.65 14.26 22.98
CA GLY A 140 -7.79 13.35 23.13
C GLY A 140 -8.59 13.17 21.84
N THR A 141 -8.03 13.55 20.70
CA THR A 141 -8.70 13.52 19.39
C THR A 141 -7.96 12.66 18.37
N VAL A 142 -8.66 12.31 17.29
CA VAL A 142 -8.07 11.73 16.08
C VAL A 142 -8.62 12.48 14.86
N HIS A 143 -7.75 13.17 14.11
CA HIS A 143 -8.12 14.08 13.02
C HIS A 143 -9.16 15.12 13.47
N GLY A 144 -9.03 15.61 14.72
CA GLY A 144 -9.97 16.53 15.35
C GLY A 144 -11.29 15.92 15.84
N MET A 145 -11.55 14.63 15.58
CA MET A 145 -12.72 13.92 16.09
C MET A 145 -12.50 13.54 17.55
N SER A 146 -13.52 13.72 18.39
CA SER A 146 -13.51 13.20 19.75
C SER A 146 -13.62 11.67 19.72
N VAL A 147 -12.75 11.00 20.45
CA VAL A 147 -12.81 9.54 20.67
C VAL A 147 -12.91 9.26 22.17
N GLU A 148 -13.21 8.02 22.53
CA GLU A 148 -13.37 7.62 23.93
C GLU A 148 -12.14 7.99 24.78
N SER A 149 -12.36 8.35 26.04
CA SER A 149 -11.28 8.62 26.99
C SER A 149 -10.67 7.31 27.51
N GLY A 150 -9.41 7.37 27.93
CA GLY A 150 -8.72 6.21 28.51
C GLY A 150 -8.26 5.14 27.51
N LEU A 151 -8.23 5.45 26.21
CA LEU A 151 -7.65 4.55 25.21
C LEU A 151 -6.15 4.34 25.49
N GLN A 152 -5.72 3.10 25.32
CA GLN A 152 -4.32 2.69 25.42
C GLN A 152 -3.72 2.51 24.02
N GLU A 153 -2.39 2.54 23.91
CA GLU A 153 -1.70 2.36 22.64
C GLU A 153 -2.09 1.02 21.99
N SER A 154 -2.35 1.04 20.68
CA SER A 154 -2.75 -0.12 19.90
C SER A 154 -4.10 -0.72 20.29
N GLN A 155 -4.93 -0.03 21.08
CA GLN A 155 -6.28 -0.51 21.41
C GLN A 155 -7.20 -0.54 20.19
N LYS A 156 -8.01 -1.58 20.07
CA LYS A 156 -9.10 -1.68 19.08
C LYS A 156 -10.14 -0.59 19.34
N LEU A 157 -10.52 0.14 18.31
CA LEU A 157 -11.58 1.13 18.36
C LEU A 157 -12.95 0.43 18.36
N PRO A 158 -13.99 1.03 19.01
CA PRO A 158 -15.34 0.46 18.99
C PRO A 158 -15.90 0.26 17.57
N GLN A 159 -15.56 1.18 16.67
CA GLN A 159 -15.84 1.12 15.24
C GLN A 159 -14.62 1.63 14.47
N ALA A 160 -14.42 1.13 13.26
CA ALA A 160 -13.39 1.66 12.38
C ALA A 160 -13.75 3.09 11.96
N ILE A 161 -12.75 3.97 11.99
CA ILE A 161 -12.94 5.40 11.69
C ILE A 161 -12.22 5.78 10.40
N TYR A 162 -12.85 6.63 9.61
CA TYR A 162 -12.26 7.26 8.44
C TYR A 162 -11.46 8.49 8.85
N THR A 163 -10.19 8.54 8.46
CA THR A 163 -9.24 9.57 8.90
C THR A 163 -8.41 10.06 7.72
N PRO A 164 -8.99 10.86 6.81
CA PRO A 164 -8.34 11.21 5.54
C PRO A 164 -7.06 12.02 5.72
N SER A 165 -6.17 11.93 4.73
CA SER A 165 -5.08 12.90 4.55
C SER A 165 -5.09 13.50 3.14
N THR A 166 -4.42 14.64 2.97
CA THR A 166 -4.12 15.17 1.64
C THR A 166 -3.24 14.17 0.87
N LYS A 167 -3.28 14.26 -0.46
CA LYS A 167 -2.34 13.58 -1.34
C LYS A 167 -1.33 14.60 -1.83
N ALA A 168 -0.19 14.70 -1.17
CA ALA A 168 0.80 15.72 -1.48
C ALA A 168 1.59 15.37 -2.76
N GLU A 169 2.12 16.39 -3.44
CA GLU A 169 3.04 16.17 -4.57
C GLU A 169 4.36 15.55 -4.09
N GLN A 170 5.11 14.97 -5.02
CA GLN A 170 6.36 14.28 -4.69
C GLN A 170 7.40 15.24 -4.11
N GLY A 171 7.68 15.10 -2.81
CA GLY A 171 8.60 15.96 -2.05
C GLY A 171 7.94 16.68 -0.87
N GLU A 172 6.61 16.67 -0.81
CA GLU A 172 5.83 17.17 0.32
C GLU A 172 5.28 16.01 1.18
N HIS A 173 4.77 16.33 2.37
CA HIS A 173 4.19 15.36 3.30
C HIS A 173 2.67 15.42 3.25
N ASP A 174 2.03 14.25 3.28
CA ASP A 174 0.59 14.15 3.45
C ASP A 174 0.18 14.73 4.81
N GLU A 175 -0.88 15.55 4.81
CA GLU A 175 -1.40 16.18 6.01
C GLU A 175 -2.67 15.48 6.47
N ASN A 176 -2.74 15.09 7.74
CA ASN A 176 -3.98 14.60 8.34
C ASN A 176 -5.02 15.71 8.34
N ILE A 177 -6.17 15.45 7.74
CA ILE A 177 -7.27 16.42 7.63
C ILE A 177 -8.55 15.85 8.23
N SER A 178 -9.49 16.74 8.54
CA SER A 178 -10.83 16.36 8.97
C SER A 178 -11.67 15.83 7.79
N VAL A 179 -12.72 15.07 8.10
CA VAL A 179 -13.70 14.60 7.10
C VAL A 179 -14.32 15.78 6.34
N ALA A 180 -14.65 16.87 7.04
CA ALA A 180 -15.18 18.09 6.42
C ALA A 180 -14.19 18.69 5.42
N LYS A 181 -12.88 18.73 5.76
CA LYS A 181 -11.87 19.25 4.86
C LYS A 181 -11.65 18.35 3.64
N ALA A 182 -11.73 17.03 3.81
CA ALA A 182 -11.69 16.10 2.69
C ALA A 182 -12.87 16.33 1.73
N ALA A 183 -14.09 16.54 2.25
CA ALA A 183 -15.26 16.85 1.42
C ALA A 183 -15.10 18.18 0.65
N GLU A 184 -14.50 19.21 1.26
CA GLU A 184 -14.15 20.46 0.57
C GLU A 184 -13.18 20.24 -0.59
N ILE A 185 -12.14 19.43 -0.39
CA ILE A 185 -11.12 19.12 -1.41
C ILE A 185 -11.73 18.30 -2.56
N ILE A 186 -12.58 17.33 -2.23
CA ILE A 186 -13.29 16.50 -3.23
C ILE A 186 -14.26 17.36 -4.05
N GLY A 187 -14.87 18.37 -3.43
CA GLY A 187 -15.80 19.30 -4.08
C GLY A 187 -17.16 18.71 -4.41
N ASP A 188 -17.40 17.45 -4.07
CA ASP A 188 -18.67 16.74 -4.20
C ASP A 188 -18.96 16.00 -2.89
N LYS A 189 -20.00 16.43 -2.19
CA LYS A 189 -20.40 15.85 -0.90
C LYS A 189 -20.87 14.40 -1.03
N ASN A 190 -21.64 14.06 -2.07
CA ASN A 190 -22.14 12.70 -2.23
C ASN A 190 -20.99 11.73 -2.48
N LEU A 191 -20.01 12.15 -3.29
CA LEU A 191 -18.80 11.38 -3.55
C LEU A 191 -17.95 11.22 -2.28
N ALA A 192 -17.81 12.28 -1.47
CA ALA A 192 -17.08 12.22 -0.21
C ALA A 192 -17.73 11.26 0.80
N ASP A 193 -19.05 11.34 0.96
CA ASP A 193 -19.83 10.45 1.84
C ASP A 193 -19.73 8.99 1.36
N GLU A 194 -19.72 8.76 0.04
CA GLU A 194 -19.55 7.43 -0.54
C GLU A 194 -18.14 6.87 -0.32
N ILE A 195 -17.09 7.68 -0.47
CA ILE A 195 -15.69 7.29 -0.19
C ILE A 195 -15.53 6.89 1.27
N GLU A 196 -16.04 7.70 2.22
CA GLU A 196 -15.97 7.38 3.64
C GLU A 196 -16.64 6.02 3.92
N LYS A 197 -17.89 5.87 3.48
CA LYS A 197 -18.68 4.65 3.69
C LYS A 197 -17.99 3.42 3.09
N LEU A 198 -17.58 3.49 1.83
CA LEU A 198 -16.93 2.37 1.15
C LEU A 198 -15.56 2.06 1.77
N SER A 199 -14.77 3.06 2.14
CA SER A 199 -13.48 2.82 2.80
C SER A 199 -13.66 2.01 4.08
N VAL A 200 -14.61 2.40 4.94
CA VAL A 200 -14.91 1.68 6.18
C VAL A 200 -15.44 0.26 5.89
N GLN A 201 -16.32 0.10 4.90
CA GLN A 201 -16.84 -1.21 4.48
C GLN A 201 -15.73 -2.15 3.98
N LEU A 202 -14.86 -1.67 3.08
CA LEU A 202 -13.75 -2.43 2.52
C LEU A 202 -12.74 -2.81 3.61
N TYR A 203 -12.37 -1.87 4.47
CA TYR A 203 -11.50 -2.12 5.62
C TYR A 203 -12.09 -3.18 6.55
N THR A 204 -13.36 -3.05 6.93
CA THR A 204 -14.01 -3.96 7.88
C THR A 204 -14.01 -5.39 7.34
N LYS A 205 -14.40 -5.57 6.07
CA LYS A 205 -14.38 -6.88 5.42
C LYS A 205 -12.98 -7.48 5.33
N ALA A 206 -11.98 -6.66 5.02
CA ALA A 206 -10.59 -7.11 4.96
C ALA A 206 -10.03 -7.47 6.35
N ALA A 207 -10.33 -6.67 7.37
CA ALA A 207 -9.91 -6.90 8.74
C ALA A 207 -10.54 -8.19 9.30
N GLU A 208 -11.82 -8.44 9.05
CA GLU A 208 -12.50 -9.69 9.44
C GLU A 208 -11.92 -10.92 8.75
N TYR A 209 -11.51 -10.79 7.48
CA TYR A 209 -10.83 -11.87 6.78
C TYR A 209 -9.43 -12.12 7.37
N ALA A 210 -8.63 -11.07 7.54
CA ALA A 210 -7.25 -11.16 8.02
C ALA A 210 -7.18 -11.70 9.45
N ASP A 211 -8.12 -11.32 10.32
CA ASP A 211 -8.19 -11.78 11.71
C ASP A 211 -8.30 -13.32 11.79
N LYS A 212 -9.11 -13.92 10.92
CA LYS A 212 -9.24 -15.38 10.78
C LYS A 212 -7.95 -16.06 10.32
N HIS A 213 -7.03 -15.30 9.74
CA HIS A 213 -5.73 -15.75 9.24
C HIS A 213 -4.56 -15.27 10.12
N GLY A 214 -4.85 -14.80 11.34
CA GLY A 214 -3.85 -14.44 12.34
C GLY A 214 -3.18 -13.08 12.12
N ILE A 215 -3.74 -12.23 11.25
CA ILE A 215 -3.27 -10.87 11.01
C ILE A 215 -4.32 -9.87 11.50
N ILE A 216 -3.87 -8.89 12.31
CA ILE A 216 -4.65 -7.69 12.60
C ILE A 216 -4.24 -6.60 11.61
N ILE A 217 -5.22 -6.05 10.88
CA ILE A 217 -5.02 -4.84 10.08
C ILE A 217 -5.33 -3.64 10.97
N ALA A 218 -4.31 -2.97 11.50
CA ALA A 218 -4.50 -1.85 12.43
C ALA A 218 -5.13 -0.63 11.72
N ASP A 219 -4.56 -0.31 10.56
CA ASP A 219 -5.04 0.72 9.65
C ASP A 219 -4.60 0.41 8.22
N THR A 220 -5.27 1.04 7.26
CA THR A 220 -4.93 0.96 5.83
C THR A 220 -5.24 2.27 5.12
N LYS A 221 -4.56 2.50 4.01
CA LYS A 221 -4.80 3.60 3.07
C LYS A 221 -5.38 3.05 1.77
N PHE A 222 -6.52 3.55 1.36
CA PHE A 222 -7.06 3.32 0.02
C PHE A 222 -6.91 4.57 -0.85
N GLU A 223 -6.88 4.36 -2.16
CA GLU A 223 -7.04 5.42 -3.15
C GLU A 223 -8.23 5.09 -4.05
N PHE A 224 -8.92 6.14 -4.48
CA PHE A 224 -10.07 6.01 -5.36
C PHE A 224 -9.88 6.84 -6.62
N GLY A 225 -10.38 6.31 -7.72
CA GLY A 225 -10.67 7.07 -8.93
C GLY A 225 -12.17 7.12 -9.20
N VAL A 226 -12.55 7.91 -10.19
CA VAL A 226 -13.90 7.92 -10.76
C VAL A 226 -13.87 7.55 -12.23
N ASP A 227 -14.84 6.74 -12.65
CA ASP A 227 -15.06 6.45 -14.07
C ASP A 227 -15.88 7.55 -14.77
N GLU A 228 -16.06 7.39 -16.08
CA GLU A 228 -16.78 8.35 -16.93
C GLU A 228 -18.25 8.56 -16.52
N THR A 229 -18.82 7.64 -15.74
CA THR A 229 -20.19 7.76 -15.19
C THR A 229 -20.22 8.40 -13.80
N GLY A 230 -19.06 8.75 -13.25
CA GLY A 230 -18.90 9.28 -11.90
C GLY A 230 -18.89 8.22 -10.80
N LYS A 231 -18.81 6.92 -11.15
CA LYS A 231 -18.76 5.84 -10.15
C LYS A 231 -17.36 5.64 -9.62
N LEU A 232 -17.28 5.33 -8.32
CA LEU A 232 -16.01 5.04 -7.65
C LEU A 232 -15.37 3.76 -8.16
N VAL A 233 -14.04 3.82 -8.27
CA VAL A 233 -13.17 2.71 -8.64
C VAL A 233 -12.03 2.64 -7.63
N LEU A 234 -11.79 1.46 -7.06
CA LEU A 234 -10.62 1.20 -6.23
C LEU A 234 -9.37 1.16 -7.13
N VAL A 235 -8.41 2.02 -6.84
CA VAL A 235 -7.17 2.15 -7.60
C VAL A 235 -5.97 1.88 -6.70
N ASP A 236 -4.78 2.07 -7.24
CA ASP A 236 -3.50 1.94 -6.53
C ASP A 236 -3.20 0.50 -6.06
N GLU A 237 -2.39 0.34 -5.01
CA GLU A 237 -2.22 -0.96 -4.34
C GLU A 237 -3.21 -1.10 -3.18
N VAL A 238 -3.62 -2.33 -2.88
CA VAL A 238 -4.69 -2.57 -1.91
C VAL A 238 -4.20 -3.50 -0.83
N LEU A 239 -4.28 -3.02 0.42
CA LEU A 239 -4.04 -3.79 1.65
C LEU A 239 -2.72 -4.57 1.60
N THR A 240 -1.63 -3.85 1.34
CA THR A 240 -0.28 -4.41 1.35
C THR A 240 0.46 -3.95 2.62
N PRO A 241 1.58 -4.57 3.00
CA PRO A 241 2.40 -4.04 4.10
C PRO A 241 3.02 -2.66 3.80
N ASP A 242 2.91 -2.13 2.57
CA ASP A 242 3.31 -0.76 2.24
C ASP A 242 2.18 0.25 2.47
N SER A 243 0.91 -0.16 2.28
CA SER A 243 -0.28 0.69 2.45
C SER A 243 -1.05 0.44 3.76
N SER A 244 -0.66 -0.58 4.54
CA SER A 244 -1.33 -0.99 5.77
C SER A 244 -0.36 -1.34 6.89
N ARG A 245 -0.83 -1.25 8.14
CA ARG A 245 -0.14 -1.80 9.30
C ARG A 245 -0.69 -3.18 9.66
N PHE A 246 0.15 -4.20 9.56
CA PHE A 246 -0.22 -5.59 9.84
C PHE A 246 0.46 -6.09 11.10
N TRP A 247 -0.32 -6.48 12.09
CA TRP A 247 0.20 -7.04 13.34
C TRP A 247 -0.09 -8.52 13.45
N ASN A 248 0.78 -9.23 14.17
CA ASN A 248 0.56 -10.62 14.52
C ASN A 248 -0.47 -10.73 15.64
N ALA A 249 -1.62 -11.34 15.33
CA ALA A 249 -2.70 -11.51 16.29
C ALA A 249 -2.28 -12.31 17.55
N LYS A 250 -1.28 -13.18 17.44
CA LYS A 250 -0.80 -14.01 18.57
C LYS A 250 0.04 -13.24 19.58
N THR A 251 0.73 -12.19 19.14
CA THR A 251 1.60 -11.37 20.01
C THR A 251 0.99 -10.01 20.31
N TYR A 252 -0.23 -9.77 19.83
CA TYR A 252 -0.96 -8.53 20.03
C TYR A 252 -1.29 -8.30 21.50
N GLU A 253 -0.94 -7.12 22.00
CA GLU A 253 -1.21 -6.72 23.38
C GLU A 253 -1.47 -5.21 23.46
N VAL A 254 -2.58 -4.83 24.08
CA VAL A 254 -2.96 -3.43 24.29
C VAL A 254 -1.97 -2.74 25.24
N GLY A 255 -1.70 -1.46 25.00
CA GLY A 255 -0.86 -0.62 25.86
C GLY A 255 0.61 -0.57 25.45
N LYS A 256 0.99 -1.18 24.32
CA LYS A 256 2.36 -1.13 23.80
C LYS A 256 2.40 -1.01 22.26
N PRO A 257 3.57 -0.68 21.68
CA PRO A 257 3.81 -0.86 20.25
C PRO A 257 3.78 -2.34 19.84
N GLN A 258 3.34 -2.64 18.62
CA GLN A 258 3.19 -4.01 18.11
C GLN A 258 4.33 -4.40 17.17
N ASP A 259 4.64 -5.70 17.14
CA ASP A 259 5.44 -6.29 16.08
C ASP A 259 4.65 -6.24 14.77
N SER A 260 5.23 -5.60 13.75
CA SER A 260 4.57 -5.44 12.46
C SER A 260 5.18 -6.34 11.39
N TYR A 261 4.34 -6.88 10.52
CA TYR A 261 4.73 -7.50 9.25
C TYR A 261 5.04 -6.48 8.15
N ASP A 262 4.96 -5.18 8.49
CA ASP A 262 5.30 -4.08 7.59
C ASP A 262 6.77 -3.61 7.73
N LYS A 263 7.01 -2.40 7.23
CA LYS A 263 8.25 -1.62 7.32
C LYS A 263 8.77 -1.38 8.75
N GLN A 264 8.10 -1.84 9.81
CA GLN A 264 8.47 -1.55 11.19
C GLN A 264 9.86 -2.06 11.56
N TYR A 265 10.31 -3.21 11.04
CA TYR A 265 11.68 -3.69 11.25
C TYR A 265 12.70 -2.67 10.72
N LEU A 266 12.52 -2.19 9.48
CA LEU A 266 13.35 -1.15 8.88
C LEU A 266 13.29 0.17 9.66
N ARG A 267 12.09 0.60 10.09
CA ARG A 267 11.89 1.82 10.90
C ARG A 267 12.64 1.75 12.24
N ASN A 268 12.55 0.62 12.94
CA ASN A 268 13.25 0.40 14.19
C ASN A 268 14.77 0.43 13.99
N TRP A 269 15.28 -0.25 12.96
CA TRP A 269 16.70 -0.22 12.64
C TRP A 269 17.20 1.20 12.32
N LEU A 270 16.48 1.96 11.48
CA LEU A 270 16.82 3.35 11.16
C LEU A 270 16.85 4.23 12.41
N THR A 271 15.86 4.09 13.29
CA THR A 271 15.77 4.86 14.54
C THR A 271 16.91 4.51 15.49
N ASN A 272 17.14 3.23 15.75
CA ASN A 272 18.16 2.74 16.67
C ASN A 272 19.59 3.03 16.16
N SER A 273 19.76 3.10 14.84
CA SER A 273 21.06 3.42 14.21
C SER A 273 21.28 4.92 14.04
N GLY A 274 20.33 5.79 14.43
CA GLY A 274 20.42 7.24 14.25
C GLY A 274 20.30 7.73 12.80
N LEU A 275 19.77 6.89 11.89
CA LEU A 275 19.65 7.14 10.45
C LEU A 275 18.24 7.58 10.03
N LYS A 276 17.37 7.91 11.00
CA LYS A 276 15.98 8.28 10.75
C LYS A 276 15.88 9.49 9.81
N GLY A 277 15.27 9.28 8.65
CA GLY A 277 15.04 10.34 7.64
C GLY A 277 16.30 10.76 6.88
N GLN A 278 17.41 10.03 7.01
CA GLN A 278 18.64 10.33 6.28
C GLN A 278 18.59 9.76 4.86
N GLU A 279 19.00 10.56 3.87
CA GLU A 279 19.16 10.14 2.48
C GLU A 279 20.42 9.29 2.26
N GLY A 280 20.45 8.50 1.18
CA GLY A 280 21.64 7.71 0.82
C GLY A 280 21.91 6.50 1.71
N VAL A 281 20.96 6.12 2.57
CA VAL A 281 21.11 4.98 3.49
C VAL A 281 21.01 3.65 2.76
N ALA A 282 21.96 2.75 3.00
CA ALA A 282 21.93 1.35 2.57
C ALA A 282 21.59 0.46 3.77
N MET A 283 20.63 -0.45 3.61
CA MET A 283 20.30 -1.45 4.62
C MET A 283 21.41 -2.51 4.70
N THR A 284 21.70 -2.98 5.91
CA THR A 284 22.59 -4.14 6.09
C THR A 284 21.95 -5.42 5.51
N PRO A 285 22.74 -6.45 5.16
CA PRO A 285 22.19 -7.72 4.66
C PRO A 285 21.17 -8.35 5.61
N GLU A 286 21.41 -8.27 6.93
CA GLU A 286 20.46 -8.75 7.94
C GLU A 286 19.13 -8.00 7.88
N VAL A 287 19.17 -6.67 7.75
CA VAL A 287 17.95 -5.85 7.65
C VAL A 287 17.17 -6.19 6.40
N VAL A 288 17.85 -6.41 5.27
CA VAL A 288 17.21 -6.84 4.02
C VAL A 288 16.52 -8.19 4.20
N ILE A 289 17.21 -9.18 4.78
CA ILE A 289 16.67 -10.53 5.00
C ILE A 289 15.46 -10.48 5.95
N LYS A 290 15.59 -9.83 7.10
CA LYS A 290 14.52 -9.75 8.10
C LYS A 290 13.31 -8.97 7.61
N THR A 291 13.53 -7.91 6.85
CA THR A 291 12.44 -7.18 6.21
C THR A 291 11.74 -8.05 5.17
N ARG A 292 12.49 -8.77 4.33
CA ARG A 292 11.92 -9.69 3.33
C ARG A 292 11.10 -10.82 3.98
N GLU A 293 11.59 -11.42 5.07
CA GLU A 293 10.87 -12.43 5.85
C GLU A 293 9.49 -11.93 6.27
N LYS A 294 9.38 -10.65 6.71
CA LYS A 294 8.09 -10.05 7.10
C LYS A 294 7.11 -9.89 5.95
N TYR A 295 7.57 -9.48 4.77
CA TYR A 295 6.72 -9.43 3.57
C TYR A 295 6.22 -10.81 3.16
N ILE A 296 7.08 -11.84 3.23
CA ILE A 296 6.70 -13.23 2.96
C ILE A 296 5.67 -13.71 3.98
N GLU A 297 5.92 -13.53 5.27
CA GLU A 297 4.98 -13.90 6.34
C GLU A 297 3.60 -13.25 6.12
N ALA A 298 3.56 -11.95 5.77
CA ALA A 298 2.32 -11.27 5.44
C ALA A 298 1.60 -11.92 4.25
N TYR A 299 2.32 -12.18 3.15
CA TYR A 299 1.74 -12.84 1.98
C TYR A 299 1.19 -14.22 2.30
N GLU A 300 1.96 -15.06 3.00
CA GLU A 300 1.55 -16.43 3.29
C GLU A 300 0.34 -16.47 4.22
N SER A 301 0.29 -15.59 5.21
CA SER A 301 -0.85 -15.46 6.10
C SER A 301 -2.09 -14.94 5.38
N ILE A 302 -1.96 -13.88 4.56
CA ILE A 302 -3.11 -13.29 3.85
C ILE A 302 -3.66 -14.23 2.79
N THR A 303 -2.80 -14.84 1.99
CA THR A 303 -3.25 -15.60 0.82
C THR A 303 -3.47 -17.09 1.12
N GLY A 304 -2.92 -17.60 2.22
CA GLY A 304 -2.85 -19.03 2.51
C GLY A 304 -1.87 -19.81 1.61
N CYS A 305 -1.17 -19.15 0.70
CA CYS A 305 -0.22 -19.75 -0.23
C CYS A 305 1.21 -19.65 0.31
N LYS A 306 2.06 -20.65 0.03
CA LYS A 306 3.49 -20.57 0.36
C LYS A 306 4.26 -19.74 -0.64
N TRP A 307 5.18 -18.90 -0.17
CA TRP A 307 6.07 -18.15 -1.04
C TRP A 307 7.19 -19.06 -1.51
N CYS A 308 7.09 -19.55 -2.74
CA CYS A 308 8.17 -20.27 -3.39
C CYS A 308 9.12 -19.28 -4.05
N THR A 309 10.36 -19.21 -3.58
CA THR A 309 11.44 -18.54 -4.33
C THR A 309 11.60 -19.25 -5.67
N GLN A 310 11.39 -18.54 -6.77
CA GLN A 310 11.75 -19.02 -8.11
C GLN A 310 13.25 -18.86 -8.34
#